data_AF-A0A2I0N9K6-F1
#
_entry.id   AF-A0A2I0N9K6-F1
#
_cell.length_a   1.000
_cell.length_b   1.000
_cell.length_c   1.000
_cell.angle_alpha   90.00
_cell.angle_beta   90.00
_cell.angle_gamma   90.00
#
_symmetry.space_group_name_H-M   'P 1'
#
loop_
_entity.id
_entity.type
_entity.pdbx_description
1 polymer ?
#
loop_
_entity_poly.entity_id
_entity_poly.type
_entity_poly.pdbx_seq_one_letter_code
_entity_poly.pdbx_strand_id
1 'polypeptide(L)'
;MNDFAETLGLGGVADQIGLEPWILLLLLILLIVILLIIIIILLLKGKKAIRIYALEKLHEVDPGEIAEFQITVQNQCKQKPNGKNRLIIGLERIGDLPSGWKAEMNKGSFDLDGGESGELKLTVKTSPSASMDEWANITVKATPQEKPKKAAAVATITMIKEHKPDLVITNVTHAPVSFKGGDVVTTSATVENNGDAPAENIAVVFYVDGEERGRLGNLNLVPGAKAKVKFPWKAGEGENHINMKVEGV
;
A
#
# COMPACT_ATOMS: atom_id res chain seq x y z
N MET A 1 -63.01 -10.15 -11.68
CA MET A 1 -61.82 -10.13 -10.79
C MET A 1 -61.65 -11.44 -10.04
N ASN A 2 -62.73 -12.01 -9.46
CA ASN A 2 -62.66 -13.35 -8.85
C ASN A 2 -62.31 -14.46 -9.85
N ASP A 3 -63.01 -14.53 -11.00
CA ASP A 3 -62.67 -15.46 -12.10
C ASP A 3 -61.18 -15.41 -12.48
N PHE A 4 -60.62 -14.20 -12.56
CA PHE A 4 -59.21 -14.02 -12.91
C PHE A 4 -58.28 -14.49 -11.79
N ALA A 5 -58.59 -14.19 -10.52
CA ALA A 5 -57.81 -14.68 -9.39
C ALA A 5 -57.85 -16.22 -9.27
N GLU A 6 -59.00 -16.84 -9.55
CA GLU A 6 -59.15 -18.29 -9.60
C GLU A 6 -58.35 -18.92 -10.74
N THR A 7 -58.35 -18.32 -11.94
CA THR A 7 -57.53 -18.82 -13.07
C THR A 7 -56.01 -18.75 -12.79
N LEU A 8 -55.58 -17.88 -11.87
CA LEU A 8 -54.21 -17.78 -11.39
C LEU A 8 -53.89 -18.76 -10.23
N GLY A 9 -54.84 -19.62 -9.84
CA GLY A 9 -54.66 -20.61 -8.79
C GLY A 9 -54.70 -20.02 -7.37
N LEU A 10 -55.15 -18.78 -7.20
CA LEU A 10 -55.18 -18.12 -5.89
C LEU A 10 -56.32 -18.63 -4.99
N GLY A 11 -57.33 -19.31 -5.56
CA GLY A 11 -58.52 -19.78 -4.83
C GLY A 11 -58.20 -20.67 -3.63
N GLY A 12 -57.45 -21.76 -3.84
CA GLY A 12 -57.12 -22.69 -2.76
C GLY A 12 -56.24 -22.09 -1.66
N VAL A 13 -55.44 -21.08 -1.99
CA VAL A 13 -54.63 -20.33 -1.00
C VAL A 13 -55.51 -19.34 -0.24
N ALA A 14 -56.48 -18.71 -0.91
CA ALA A 14 -57.43 -17.78 -0.31
C ALA A 14 -58.31 -18.47 0.73
N ASP A 15 -58.81 -19.67 0.41
CA ASP A 15 -59.63 -20.49 1.31
C ASP A 15 -58.87 -20.89 2.59
N GLN A 16 -57.58 -21.23 2.47
CA GLN A 16 -56.75 -21.63 3.62
C GLN A 16 -56.52 -20.51 4.65
N ILE A 17 -56.56 -19.26 4.20
CA ILE A 17 -56.29 -18.08 5.04
C ILE A 17 -57.55 -17.23 5.29
N GLY A 18 -58.71 -17.70 4.84
CA GLY A 18 -60.01 -17.05 5.06
C GLY A 18 -60.17 -15.71 4.32
N LEU A 19 -59.55 -15.56 3.15
CA LEU A 19 -59.65 -14.36 2.32
C LEU A 19 -60.31 -14.69 0.98
N GLU A 20 -60.92 -13.69 0.36
CA GLU A 20 -61.41 -13.83 -1.01
C GLU A 20 -60.25 -13.84 -2.02
N PRO A 21 -60.29 -14.64 -3.12
CA PRO A 21 -59.21 -14.75 -4.09
C PRO A 21 -58.76 -13.40 -4.69
N TRP A 22 -59.70 -12.48 -4.92
CA TRP A 22 -59.38 -11.14 -5.42
C TRP A 22 -58.61 -10.27 -4.41
N ILE A 23 -58.79 -10.49 -3.10
CA ILE A 23 -58.03 -9.79 -2.05
C ILE A 23 -56.57 -10.24 -2.08
N LEU A 24 -56.32 -11.55 -2.19
CA LEU A 24 -54.97 -12.10 -2.37
C LEU A 24 -54.30 -11.56 -3.63
N LEU A 25 -55.03 -11.46 -4.73
CA LEU A 25 -54.53 -10.86 -5.97
C LEU A 25 -54.12 -9.39 -5.76
N LEU A 26 -54.93 -8.60 -5.05
CA LEU A 26 -54.59 -7.21 -4.73
C LEU A 26 -53.35 -7.09 -3.83
N LEU A 27 -53.21 -7.96 -2.83
CA LEU A 27 -52.02 -8.00 -1.96
C LEU A 27 -50.77 -8.38 -2.74
N LEU A 28 -50.87 -9.33 -3.67
CA LEU A 28 -49.76 -9.73 -4.55
C LEU A 28 -49.35 -8.58 -5.48
N ILE A 29 -50.32 -7.91 -6.11
CA ILE A 29 -50.05 -6.74 -6.95
C ILE A 29 -49.41 -5.61 -6.12
N LEU A 30 -49.93 -5.33 -4.92
CA LEU A 30 -49.37 -4.33 -4.01
C LEU A 30 -47.93 -4.68 -3.62
N LEU A 31 -47.64 -5.94 -3.31
CA LEU A 31 -46.29 -6.42 -3.01
C LEU A 31 -45.34 -6.22 -4.19
N ILE A 32 -45.76 -6.56 -5.41
CA ILE A 32 -44.98 -6.35 -6.64
C ILE A 32 -44.69 -4.87 -6.85
N VAL A 33 -45.69 -4.00 -6.68
CA VAL A 33 -45.50 -2.54 -6.80
C VAL A 33 -44.51 -2.02 -5.76
N ILE A 34 -44.60 -2.47 -4.50
CA ILE A 34 -43.65 -2.11 -3.44
C ILE A 34 -42.23 -2.57 -3.81
N LEU A 35 -42.07 -3.82 -4.29
CA LEU A 35 -40.77 -4.34 -4.73
C LEU A 35 -40.19 -3.53 -5.90
N LEU A 36 -41.02 -3.17 -6.89
CA LEU A 36 -40.61 -2.30 -8.00
C LEU A 36 -40.19 -0.91 -7.51
N ILE A 37 -40.93 -0.33 -6.57
CA ILE A 37 -40.57 0.96 -5.94
C ILE A 37 -39.23 0.84 -5.21
N ILE A 38 -39.00 -0.25 -4.45
CA ILE A 38 -37.72 -0.51 -3.76
C ILE A 38 -36.59 -0.63 -4.78
N ILE A 39 -36.76 -1.42 -5.86
CA ILE A 39 -35.76 -1.55 -6.93
C ILE A 39 -35.47 -0.20 -7.58
N ILE A 40 -36.49 0.60 -7.90
CA ILE A 40 -36.34 1.95 -8.45
C ILE A 40 -35.58 2.84 -7.46
N ILE A 41 -35.92 2.82 -6.17
CA ILE A 41 -35.21 3.56 -5.12
C ILE A 41 -33.73 3.12 -5.05
N LEU A 42 -33.44 1.82 -5.12
CA LEU A 42 -32.08 1.29 -5.12
C LEU A 42 -31.28 1.73 -6.36
N LEU A 43 -31.90 1.71 -7.55
CA LEU A 43 -31.31 2.18 -8.80
C LEU A 43 -31.08 3.71 -8.81
N LEU A 44 -31.97 4.48 -8.18
CA LEU A 44 -31.84 5.94 -8.05
C LEU A 44 -30.78 6.35 -7.01
N LYS A 45 -30.57 5.55 -5.95
CA LYS A 45 -29.57 5.83 -4.90
C LYS A 45 -28.11 5.72 -5.39
N GLY A 46 -27.85 5.03 -6.50
CA GLY A 46 -26.53 4.47 -6.83
C GLY A 46 -25.50 5.35 -7.57
N LYS A 47 -25.81 6.57 -8.03
CA LYS A 47 -24.80 7.36 -8.76
C LYS A 47 -23.93 8.19 -7.82
N LYS A 48 -22.65 7.83 -7.73
CA LYS A 48 -21.58 8.68 -7.17
C LYS A 48 -21.45 9.92 -8.06
N ALA A 49 -21.41 11.11 -7.47
CA ALA A 49 -21.27 12.35 -8.23
C ALA A 49 -19.80 12.60 -8.61
N ILE A 50 -18.88 12.19 -7.73
CA ILE A 50 -17.45 12.36 -7.88
C ILE A 50 -16.71 11.07 -7.53
N ARG A 51 -15.49 10.96 -8.04
CA ARG A 51 -14.50 9.94 -7.67
C ARG A 51 -13.19 10.65 -7.33
N ILE A 52 -12.55 10.22 -6.26
CA ILE A 52 -11.22 10.68 -5.87
C ILE A 52 -10.34 9.47 -5.62
N TYR A 53 -9.12 9.48 -6.13
CA TYR A 53 -8.15 8.40 -5.94
C TYR A 53 -6.73 8.90 -6.16
N ALA A 54 -5.77 8.17 -5.60
CA ALA A 54 -4.35 8.26 -5.91
C ALA A 54 -3.87 6.85 -6.26
N LEU A 55 -2.97 6.74 -7.23
CA LEU A 55 -2.37 5.45 -7.60
C LEU A 55 -1.42 4.98 -6.49
N GLU A 56 -0.57 5.89 -6.03
CA GLU A 56 0.31 5.71 -4.88
C GLU A 56 -0.27 6.46 -3.69
N LYS A 57 -0.45 5.75 -2.58
CA LYS A 57 -1.02 6.29 -1.34
C LYS A 57 -0.07 6.21 -0.16
N LEU A 58 1.11 5.64 -0.36
CA LEU A 58 2.11 5.45 0.69
C LEU A 58 3.45 5.83 0.10
N HIS A 59 4.13 6.77 0.75
CA HIS A 59 5.51 7.13 0.45
C HIS A 59 6.35 7.02 1.72
N GLU A 60 7.53 6.42 1.56
CA GLU A 60 8.60 6.40 2.54
C GLU A 60 9.65 7.43 2.10
N VAL A 61 10.00 8.35 2.99
CA VAL A 61 10.95 9.43 2.69
C VAL A 61 11.91 9.63 3.85
N ASP A 62 13.09 10.15 3.57
CA ASP A 62 14.07 10.46 4.60
C ASP A 62 13.61 11.67 5.45
N PRO A 63 14.13 11.86 6.67
CA PRO A 63 13.84 13.05 7.47
C PRO A 63 14.25 14.35 6.76
N GLY A 64 13.32 15.31 6.66
CA GLY A 64 13.49 16.59 5.98
C GLY A 64 13.05 16.60 4.51
N GLU A 65 12.83 15.42 3.93
CA GLU A 65 12.43 15.24 2.53
C GLU A 65 10.92 15.37 2.33
N ILE A 66 10.53 15.30 1.05
CA ILE A 66 9.17 15.58 0.60
C ILE A 66 8.54 14.32 0.00
N ALA A 67 7.34 13.97 0.47
CA ALA A 67 6.43 13.05 -0.22
C ALA A 67 5.44 13.85 -1.09
N GLU A 68 5.30 13.47 -2.37
CA GLU A 68 4.36 14.09 -3.31
C GLU A 68 3.30 13.09 -3.79
N PHE A 69 2.04 13.32 -3.45
CA PHE A 69 0.92 12.49 -3.91
C PHE A 69 0.19 13.16 -5.07
N GLN A 70 0.07 12.45 -6.19
CA GLN A 70 -0.80 12.82 -7.30
C GLN A 70 -2.20 12.23 -7.08
N ILE A 71 -3.17 13.09 -6.83
CA ILE A 71 -4.55 12.73 -6.53
C ILE A 71 -5.45 13.18 -7.68
N THR A 72 -6.15 12.24 -8.31
CA THR A 72 -7.13 12.52 -9.35
C THR A 72 -8.51 12.72 -8.75
N VAL A 73 -9.17 13.82 -9.10
CA VAL A 73 -10.57 14.12 -8.79
C VAL A 73 -11.36 14.14 -10.09
N GLN A 74 -12.39 13.30 -10.18
CA GLN A 74 -13.20 13.16 -11.38
C GLN A 74 -14.67 13.46 -11.08
N ASN A 75 -15.29 14.27 -11.94
CA ASN A 75 -16.73 14.42 -12.00
C ASN A 75 -17.34 13.22 -12.74
N GLN A 76 -18.08 12.37 -12.04
CA GLN A 76 -18.69 11.17 -12.61
C GLN A 76 -20.07 11.41 -13.24
N CYS A 77 -20.57 12.63 -13.19
CA CYS A 77 -21.80 12.97 -13.90
C CYS A 77 -21.54 12.90 -15.41
N LYS A 78 -22.51 12.41 -16.19
CA LYS A 78 -22.40 12.42 -17.66
C LYS A 78 -22.20 13.85 -18.16
N GLN A 79 -21.34 14.07 -19.15
CA GLN A 79 -21.29 15.35 -19.84
C GLN A 79 -22.67 15.67 -20.45
N LYS A 80 -23.11 16.92 -20.31
CA LYS A 80 -24.37 17.41 -20.89
C LYS A 80 -24.13 18.78 -21.53
N PRO A 81 -24.87 19.12 -22.60
CA PRO A 81 -24.85 20.47 -23.16
C PRO A 81 -25.12 21.53 -22.09
N ASN A 82 -24.56 22.72 -22.29
CA ASN A 82 -24.77 23.91 -21.45
C ASN A 82 -24.32 23.74 -19.99
N GLY A 83 -23.33 22.90 -19.70
CA GLY A 83 -22.74 22.78 -18.35
C GLY A 83 -23.68 22.20 -17.29
N LYS A 84 -24.81 21.57 -17.67
CA LYS A 84 -25.86 21.09 -16.74
C LYS A 84 -25.39 20.08 -15.67
N ASN A 85 -24.18 19.56 -15.80
CA ASN A 85 -23.56 18.60 -14.88
C ASN A 85 -22.15 19.02 -14.44
N ARG A 86 -21.79 20.29 -14.65
CA ARG A 86 -20.56 20.89 -14.14
C ARG A 86 -20.60 20.90 -12.61
N LEU A 87 -19.47 20.63 -11.96
CA LEU A 87 -19.36 20.60 -10.50
C LEU A 87 -18.20 21.48 -10.04
N ILE A 88 -18.51 22.40 -9.12
CA ILE A 88 -17.50 23.05 -8.30
C ILE A 88 -17.25 22.17 -7.07
N ILE A 89 -16.04 21.66 -6.95
CA ILE A 89 -15.62 20.69 -5.94
C ILE A 89 -14.60 21.35 -5.04
N GLY A 90 -14.96 21.60 -3.78
CA GLY A 90 -14.03 22.07 -2.76
C GLY A 90 -13.15 20.93 -2.25
N LEU A 91 -11.90 21.23 -1.94
CA LEU A 91 -10.89 20.30 -1.45
C LEU A 91 -10.45 20.73 -0.06
N GLU A 92 -10.44 19.78 0.87
CA GLU A 92 -10.02 20.01 2.24
C GLU A 92 -9.03 18.92 2.65
N ARG A 93 -7.94 19.33 3.30
CA ARG A 93 -6.99 18.44 3.94
C ARG A 93 -7.43 18.18 5.38
N ILE A 94 -7.57 16.92 5.75
CA ILE A 94 -7.96 16.45 7.08
C ILE A 94 -6.84 15.55 7.60
N GLY A 95 -6.53 15.65 8.90
CA GLY A 95 -5.51 14.84 9.55
C GLY A 95 -4.46 15.70 10.25
N ASP A 96 -3.94 15.17 11.35
CA ASP A 96 -2.89 15.82 12.11
C ASP A 96 -1.51 15.49 11.54
N LEU A 97 -0.55 16.35 11.83
CA LEU A 97 0.84 16.19 11.43
C LEU A 97 1.73 16.10 12.68
N PRO A 98 2.78 15.28 12.66
CA PRO A 98 3.83 15.35 13.67
C PRO A 98 4.47 16.74 13.74
N SER A 99 5.19 16.99 14.84
CA SER A 99 5.80 18.31 15.08
C SER A 99 6.80 18.68 13.99
N GLY A 100 6.71 19.88 13.44
CA GLY A 100 7.61 20.39 12.41
C GLY A 100 7.33 19.91 10.98
N TRP A 101 6.43 18.94 10.80
CA TRP A 101 5.98 18.53 9.48
C TRP A 101 5.04 19.58 8.87
N LYS A 102 4.98 19.64 7.53
CA LYS A 102 4.09 20.54 6.78
C LYS A 102 3.39 19.78 5.66
N ALA A 103 2.12 20.09 5.42
CA ALA A 103 1.37 19.54 4.29
C ALA A 103 0.62 20.62 3.54
N GLU A 104 0.77 20.65 2.22
CA GLU A 104 0.20 21.67 1.33
C GLU A 104 -0.48 21.03 0.12
N MET A 105 -1.61 21.61 -0.28
CA MET A 105 -2.29 21.25 -1.53
C MET A 105 -2.08 22.38 -2.53
N ASN A 106 -1.74 22.04 -3.78
CA ASN A 106 -1.54 23.05 -4.82
C ASN A 106 -2.81 23.82 -5.21
N LYS A 107 -4.00 23.26 -4.89
CA LYS A 107 -5.31 23.86 -5.18
C LYS A 107 -6.32 23.50 -4.08
N GLY A 108 -7.25 24.41 -3.83
CA GLY A 108 -8.37 24.22 -2.89
C GLY A 108 -9.70 23.84 -3.54
N SER A 109 -9.80 23.85 -4.87
CA SER A 109 -11.03 23.46 -5.57
C SER A 109 -10.78 23.10 -7.04
N PHE A 110 -11.73 22.37 -7.62
CA PHE A 110 -11.87 22.20 -9.07
C PHE A 110 -13.23 22.69 -9.56
N ASP A 111 -13.26 23.04 -10.84
CA ASP A 111 -14.48 23.35 -11.57
C ASP A 111 -14.50 22.47 -12.82
N LEU A 112 -15.22 21.35 -12.74
CA LEU A 112 -15.13 20.24 -13.70
C LEU A 112 -16.46 20.00 -14.41
N ASP A 113 -16.43 19.94 -15.73
CA ASP A 113 -17.54 19.44 -16.53
C ASP A 113 -17.81 17.95 -16.28
N GLY A 114 -18.98 17.47 -16.68
CA GLY A 114 -19.34 16.06 -16.52
C GLY A 114 -18.36 15.14 -17.26
N GLY A 115 -17.74 14.19 -16.57
CA GLY A 115 -16.74 13.27 -17.11
C GLY A 115 -15.30 13.77 -17.01
N GLU A 116 -15.10 15.06 -16.76
CA GLU A 116 -13.79 15.68 -16.64
C GLU A 116 -13.07 15.26 -15.36
N SER A 117 -11.74 15.25 -15.40
CA SER A 117 -10.87 14.98 -14.26
C SER A 117 -9.87 16.13 -14.07
N GLY A 118 -9.55 16.41 -12.80
CA GLY A 118 -8.48 17.31 -12.41
C GLY A 118 -7.45 16.58 -11.54
N GLU A 119 -6.21 17.06 -11.58
CA GLU A 119 -5.12 16.56 -10.76
C GLU A 119 -4.77 17.53 -9.65
N LEU A 120 -4.77 17.02 -8.42
CA LEU A 120 -4.35 17.69 -7.20
C LEU A 120 -2.98 17.13 -6.81
N LYS A 121 -2.04 18.02 -6.49
CA LYS A 121 -0.79 17.64 -5.83
C LYS A 121 -0.90 17.92 -4.34
N LEU A 122 -0.77 16.88 -3.53
CA LEU A 122 -0.56 16.98 -2.08
C LEU A 122 0.93 16.78 -1.79
N THR A 123 1.55 17.76 -1.16
CA THR A 123 2.95 17.75 -0.77
C THR A 123 3.03 17.64 0.75
N VAL A 124 3.76 16.66 1.27
CA VAL A 124 4.04 16.49 2.70
C VAL A 124 5.55 16.58 2.91
N LYS A 125 6.01 17.63 3.59
CA LYS A 125 7.41 17.81 3.97
C LYS A 125 7.62 17.35 5.41
N THR A 126 8.53 16.40 5.60
CA THR A 126 8.86 15.86 6.92
C THR A 126 9.82 16.81 7.66
N SER A 127 9.88 16.69 8.99
CA SER A 127 10.86 17.41 9.79
C SER A 127 12.27 16.82 9.53
N PRO A 128 13.34 17.64 9.43
CA PRO A 128 14.72 17.14 9.40
C PRO A 128 15.14 16.37 10.65
N SER A 129 14.34 16.44 11.72
CA SER A 129 14.54 15.73 12.99
C SER A 129 13.47 14.67 13.24
N ALA A 130 12.69 14.30 12.23
CA ALA A 130 11.65 13.28 12.34
C ALA A 130 12.26 11.93 12.74
N SER A 131 11.63 11.25 13.70
CA SER A 131 12.01 9.90 14.13
C SER A 131 11.28 8.82 13.33
N MET A 132 11.80 7.60 13.33
CA MET A 132 11.26 6.49 12.53
C MET A 132 9.85 6.03 12.93
N ASP A 133 9.39 6.38 14.14
CA ASP A 133 8.04 6.11 14.63
C ASP A 133 7.03 7.20 14.25
N GLU A 134 7.49 8.33 13.70
CA GLU A 134 6.62 9.38 13.18
C GLU A 134 6.05 9.02 11.81
N TRP A 135 4.76 9.29 11.63
CA TRP A 135 4.06 9.12 10.37
C TRP A 135 2.90 10.12 10.28
N ALA A 136 2.43 10.37 9.06
CA ALA A 136 1.28 11.23 8.81
C ALA A 136 0.21 10.47 8.02
N ASN A 137 -1.04 10.57 8.47
CA ASN A 137 -2.22 10.14 7.72
C ASN A 137 -3.01 11.37 7.28
N ILE A 138 -2.94 11.68 5.98
CA ILE A 138 -3.58 12.86 5.42
C ILE A 138 -4.71 12.41 4.51
N THR A 139 -5.93 12.81 4.88
CA THR A 139 -7.12 12.59 4.07
C THR A 139 -7.44 13.84 3.28
N VAL A 140 -7.50 13.72 1.95
CA VAL A 140 -8.06 14.75 1.09
C VAL A 140 -9.52 14.44 0.86
N LYS A 141 -10.38 15.37 1.30
CA LYS A 141 -11.83 15.30 1.10
C LYS A 141 -12.23 16.24 -0.04
N ALA A 142 -12.88 15.67 -1.05
CA ALA A 142 -13.51 16.39 -2.15
C ALA A 142 -15.02 16.51 -1.90
N THR A 143 -15.53 17.73 -1.89
CA THR A 143 -16.95 18.01 -1.60
C THR A 143 -17.56 18.86 -2.72
N PRO A 144 -18.52 18.33 -3.51
CA PRO A 144 -19.27 19.14 -4.47
C PRO A 144 -20.12 20.17 -3.72
N GLN A 145 -19.98 21.45 -4.03
CA GLN A 145 -20.64 22.54 -3.29
C GLN A 145 -22.17 22.41 -3.30
N GLU A 146 -22.76 22.12 -4.47
CA GLU A 146 -24.21 21.95 -4.61
C GLU A 146 -24.73 20.60 -4.08
N LYS A 147 -23.84 19.62 -3.87
CA LYS A 147 -24.21 18.26 -3.44
C LYS A 147 -23.27 17.75 -2.33
N PRO A 148 -23.24 18.39 -1.14
CA PRO A 148 -22.29 18.02 -0.09
C PRO A 148 -22.39 16.56 0.38
N LYS A 149 -23.60 15.98 0.34
CA LYS A 149 -23.86 14.56 0.66
C LYS A 149 -23.20 13.56 -0.31
N LYS A 150 -22.60 14.04 -1.40
CA LYS A 150 -21.90 13.24 -2.41
C LYS A 150 -20.38 13.43 -2.33
N ALA A 151 -19.86 13.93 -1.21
CA ALA A 151 -18.43 14.01 -0.96
C ALA A 151 -17.75 12.63 -1.04
N ALA A 152 -16.48 12.64 -1.38
CA ALA A 152 -15.61 11.47 -1.40
C ALA A 152 -14.24 11.87 -0.86
N ALA A 153 -13.46 10.91 -0.37
CA ALA A 153 -12.15 11.19 0.19
C ALA A 153 -11.14 10.10 -0.19
N VAL A 154 -9.86 10.47 -0.16
CA VAL A 154 -8.73 9.55 -0.28
C VAL A 154 -7.75 9.85 0.84
N ALA A 155 -7.24 8.80 1.49
CA ALA A 155 -6.17 8.92 2.48
C ALA A 155 -4.82 8.61 1.83
N THR A 156 -3.79 9.34 2.27
CA THR A 156 -2.39 9.12 1.93
C THR A 156 -1.57 9.00 3.22
N ILE A 157 -0.51 8.22 3.16
CA ILE A 157 0.36 7.88 4.28
C ILE A 157 1.79 8.30 3.91
N THR A 158 2.41 9.08 4.79
CA THR A 158 3.84 9.40 4.69
C THR A 158 4.54 8.84 5.92
N MET A 159 5.59 8.05 5.70
CA MET A 159 6.39 7.43 6.75
C MET A 159 7.85 7.81 6.58
N ILE A 160 8.60 7.77 7.68
CA ILE A 160 10.04 7.92 7.63
C ILE A 160 10.66 6.61 7.16
N LYS A 161 11.53 6.70 6.15
CA LYS A 161 12.23 5.56 5.58
C LYS A 161 13.20 4.97 6.62
N GLU A 162 13.17 3.65 6.76
CA GLU A 162 14.13 2.93 7.58
C GLU A 162 15.34 2.54 6.72
N HIS A 163 16.53 3.03 7.07
CA HIS A 163 17.76 2.62 6.39
C HIS A 163 18.37 1.40 7.08
N LYS A 164 18.78 0.40 6.30
CA LYS A 164 19.42 -0.83 6.83
C LYS A 164 20.64 -1.22 6.02
N PRO A 165 21.69 -1.76 6.67
CA PRO A 165 22.76 -2.40 5.95
C PRO A 165 22.25 -3.70 5.33
N ASP A 166 22.81 -4.07 4.17
CA ASP A 166 22.58 -5.36 3.52
C ASP A 166 23.93 -5.95 3.17
N LEU A 167 24.37 -6.95 3.95
CA LEU A 167 25.73 -7.48 3.87
C LEU A 167 25.75 -8.82 3.13
N VAL A 168 26.47 -8.84 2.02
CA VAL A 168 26.60 -10.02 1.17
C VAL A 168 28.05 -10.46 1.09
N ILE A 169 28.28 -11.76 1.25
CA ILE A 169 29.59 -12.38 1.02
C ILE A 169 29.64 -12.88 -0.42
N THR A 170 30.62 -12.41 -1.19
CA THR A 170 30.83 -12.77 -2.60
C THR A 170 32.29 -13.19 -2.83
N ASN A 171 32.58 -13.71 -4.03
CA ASN A 171 33.95 -14.01 -4.48
C ASN A 171 34.76 -14.91 -3.54
N VAL A 172 34.11 -15.94 -2.99
CA VAL A 172 34.78 -16.93 -2.13
C VAL A 172 35.74 -17.78 -2.97
N THR A 173 37.01 -17.80 -2.57
CA THR A 173 38.10 -18.50 -3.28
C THR A 173 39.09 -19.09 -2.29
N HIS A 174 39.84 -20.12 -2.69
CA HIS A 174 40.82 -20.80 -1.84
C HIS A 174 42.14 -20.96 -2.56
N ALA A 175 43.23 -20.85 -1.80
CA ALA A 175 44.58 -21.13 -2.29
C ALA A 175 45.37 -21.97 -1.27
N PRO A 176 46.01 -23.07 -1.71
CA PRO A 176 46.00 -23.63 -3.06
C PRO A 176 44.63 -24.25 -3.42
N VAL A 177 44.37 -24.43 -4.73
CA VAL A 177 43.11 -25.03 -5.23
C VAL A 177 43.08 -26.55 -5.00
N SER A 178 44.25 -27.18 -4.97
CA SER A 178 44.43 -28.59 -4.61
C SER A 178 45.33 -28.67 -3.39
N PHE A 179 44.88 -29.40 -2.37
CA PHE A 179 45.56 -29.57 -1.09
C PHE A 179 45.29 -30.98 -0.56
N LYS A 180 46.11 -31.41 0.40
CA LYS A 180 45.99 -32.67 1.13
C LYS A 180 45.70 -32.40 2.60
N GLY A 181 45.24 -33.44 3.31
CA GLY A 181 45.11 -33.37 4.76
C GLY A 181 46.42 -32.91 5.40
N GLY A 182 46.33 -31.91 6.26
CA GLY A 182 47.46 -31.28 6.93
C GLY A 182 47.98 -29.99 6.30
N ASP A 183 47.63 -29.68 5.05
CA ASP A 183 48.07 -28.46 4.37
C ASP A 183 47.39 -27.21 4.96
N VAL A 184 48.07 -26.07 4.86
CA VAL A 184 47.48 -24.76 5.20
C VAL A 184 46.85 -24.17 3.94
N VAL A 185 45.53 -24.01 3.97
CA VAL A 185 44.74 -23.40 2.90
C VAL A 185 44.30 -22.02 3.36
N THR A 186 44.36 -21.02 2.46
CA THR A 186 43.81 -19.69 2.73
C THR A 186 42.53 -19.50 1.94
N THR A 187 41.42 -19.29 2.65
CA THR A 187 40.16 -18.84 2.04
C THR A 187 40.12 -17.33 2.00
N SER A 188 39.77 -16.76 0.85
CA SER A 188 39.50 -15.33 0.68
C SER A 188 38.05 -15.10 0.25
N ALA A 189 37.43 -14.04 0.73
CA ALA A 189 36.10 -13.61 0.28
C ALA A 189 36.02 -12.08 0.28
N THR A 190 34.99 -11.54 -0.38
CA THR A 190 34.64 -10.13 -0.34
C THR A 190 33.33 -9.97 0.40
N VAL A 191 33.27 -9.07 1.38
CA VAL A 191 32.02 -8.64 2.04
C VAL A 191 31.63 -7.29 1.48
N GLU A 192 30.40 -7.16 1.02
CA GLU A 192 29.87 -5.96 0.36
C GLU A 192 28.63 -5.47 1.12
N ASN A 193 28.51 -4.16 1.34
CA ASN A 193 27.27 -3.55 1.84
C ASN A 193 26.44 -3.00 0.68
N ASN A 194 25.38 -3.71 0.31
CA ASN A 194 24.41 -3.32 -0.73
C ASN A 194 23.22 -2.53 -0.17
N GLY A 195 23.19 -2.32 1.14
CA GLY A 195 22.13 -1.58 1.82
C GLY A 195 22.35 -0.08 1.70
N ASP A 196 21.45 0.68 2.33
CA ASP A 196 21.48 2.14 2.32
C ASP A 196 21.84 2.75 3.69
N ALA A 197 22.12 1.90 4.71
CA ALA A 197 22.76 2.32 5.96
C ALA A 197 24.18 1.75 6.10
N PRO A 198 25.06 2.43 6.87
CA PRO A 198 26.34 1.86 7.26
C PRO A 198 26.15 0.62 8.15
N ALA A 199 27.03 -0.36 7.99
CA ALA A 199 27.21 -1.46 8.92
C ALA A 199 28.45 -1.17 9.79
N GLU A 200 28.28 -1.09 11.10
CA GLU A 200 29.35 -0.76 12.04
C GLU A 200 29.65 -1.92 12.99
N ASN A 201 30.92 -2.08 13.34
CA ASN A 201 31.41 -3.11 14.26
C ASN A 201 31.01 -4.54 13.87
N ILE A 202 30.87 -4.81 12.57
CA ILE A 202 30.54 -6.15 12.09
C ILE A 202 31.76 -7.08 12.22
N ALA A 203 31.47 -8.38 12.30
CA ALA A 203 32.46 -9.43 12.24
C ALA A 203 32.16 -10.43 11.13
N VAL A 204 33.21 -10.88 10.45
CA VAL A 204 33.14 -12.00 9.52
C VAL A 204 33.75 -13.21 10.20
N VAL A 205 32.96 -14.26 10.36
CA VAL A 205 33.36 -15.50 11.02
C VAL A 205 33.43 -16.61 10.00
N PHE A 206 34.56 -17.29 9.96
CA PHE A 206 34.87 -18.38 9.03
C PHE A 206 34.87 -19.71 9.78
N TYR A 207 34.16 -20.67 9.23
CA TYR A 207 33.98 -22.01 9.77
C TYR A 207 34.50 -23.06 8.80
N VAL A 208 35.06 -24.13 9.35
CA VAL A 208 35.42 -25.35 8.62
C VAL A 208 34.88 -26.54 9.40
N ASP A 209 34.09 -27.38 8.74
CA ASP A 209 33.40 -28.54 9.31
C ASP A 209 32.56 -28.20 10.55
N GLY A 210 31.96 -27.00 10.54
CA GLY A 210 31.13 -26.48 11.63
C GLY A 210 31.92 -25.84 12.79
N GLU A 211 33.25 -25.92 12.81
CA GLU A 211 34.07 -25.27 13.83
C GLU A 211 34.56 -23.90 13.36
N GLU A 212 34.52 -22.91 14.25
CA GLU A 212 35.11 -21.59 13.99
C GLU A 212 36.63 -21.72 13.81
N ARG A 213 37.13 -21.26 12.67
CA ARG A 213 38.56 -21.25 12.34
C ARG A 213 39.15 -19.84 12.30
N GLY A 214 38.33 -18.81 12.18
CA GLY A 214 38.81 -17.44 12.21
C GLY A 214 37.68 -16.43 12.29
N ARG A 215 38.02 -15.26 12.84
CA ARG A 215 37.13 -14.12 12.96
C ARG A 215 37.89 -12.84 12.63
N LEU A 216 37.29 -12.00 11.79
CA LEU A 216 37.74 -10.63 11.55
C LEU A 216 36.64 -9.67 12.00
N GLY A 217 36.82 -9.00 13.13
CA GLY A 217 35.87 -8.05 13.72
C GLY A 217 36.22 -6.58 13.45
N ASN A 218 35.43 -5.68 14.02
CA ASN A 218 35.59 -4.22 13.95
C ASN A 218 35.62 -3.67 12.52
N LEU A 219 34.88 -4.32 11.62
CA LEU A 219 34.75 -3.85 10.25
C LEU A 219 33.61 -2.83 10.19
N ASN A 220 33.85 -1.73 9.48
CA ASN A 220 32.84 -0.73 9.17
C ASN A 220 32.70 -0.64 7.65
N LEU A 221 31.48 -0.86 7.14
CA LEU A 221 31.17 -0.77 5.72
C LEU A 221 30.04 0.23 5.50
N VAL A 222 30.37 1.39 4.92
CA VAL A 222 29.37 2.33 4.40
C VAL A 222 28.63 1.73 3.19
N PRO A 223 27.44 2.24 2.81
CA PRO A 223 26.74 1.80 1.60
C PRO A 223 27.66 1.75 0.36
N GLY A 224 27.63 0.64 -0.36
CA GLY A 224 28.45 0.37 -1.54
C GLY A 224 29.92 -0.02 -1.26
N ALA A 225 30.40 0.05 -0.01
CA ALA A 225 31.76 -0.32 0.33
C ALA A 225 31.98 -1.84 0.33
N LYS A 226 33.23 -2.25 0.12
CA LYS A 226 33.66 -3.65 0.07
C LYS A 226 34.90 -3.89 0.93
N ALA A 227 34.96 -5.04 1.60
CA ALA A 227 36.13 -5.48 2.35
C ALA A 227 36.55 -6.88 1.91
N LYS A 228 37.85 -7.09 1.67
CA LYS A 228 38.40 -8.42 1.41
C LYS A 228 38.85 -9.04 2.72
N VAL A 229 38.37 -10.25 2.99
CA VAL A 229 38.74 -11.04 4.17
C VAL A 229 39.55 -12.25 3.76
N LYS A 230 40.47 -12.68 4.64
CA LYS A 230 41.32 -13.85 4.41
C LYS A 230 41.49 -14.64 5.69
N PHE A 231 41.28 -15.95 5.61
CA PHE A 231 41.40 -16.86 6.76
C PHE A 231 42.28 -18.05 6.38
N PRO A 232 43.47 -18.20 6.99
CA PRO A 232 44.23 -19.44 6.90
C PRO A 232 43.58 -20.51 7.78
N TRP A 233 43.51 -21.74 7.29
CA TRP A 233 43.00 -22.90 8.01
C TRP A 233 43.76 -24.16 7.58
N LYS A 234 43.70 -25.21 8.41
CA LYS A 234 44.37 -26.48 8.15
C LYS A 234 43.37 -27.48 7.58
N ALA A 235 43.68 -28.08 6.43
CA ALA A 235 42.81 -29.05 5.79
C ALA A 235 42.75 -30.36 6.59
N GLY A 236 41.54 -30.85 6.85
CA GLY A 236 41.29 -32.21 7.30
C GLY A 236 41.46 -33.23 6.18
N GLU A 237 41.51 -34.50 6.54
CA GLU A 237 41.46 -35.58 5.57
C GLU A 237 40.08 -35.63 4.89
N GLY A 238 40.04 -35.86 3.58
CA GLY A 238 38.79 -35.93 2.83
C GLY A 238 38.18 -34.56 2.51
N GLU A 239 36.85 -34.53 2.43
CA GLU A 239 36.08 -33.33 2.09
C GLU A 239 35.96 -32.39 3.30
N ASN A 240 36.19 -31.10 3.07
CA ASN A 240 36.11 -30.05 4.11
C ASN A 240 34.98 -29.09 3.75
N HIS A 241 34.02 -28.89 4.65
CA HIS A 241 32.88 -28.00 4.44
C HIS A 241 33.17 -26.62 5.02
N ILE A 242 33.18 -25.60 4.17
CA ILE A 242 33.42 -24.22 4.57
C ILE A 242 32.11 -23.46 4.73
N ASN A 243 32.08 -22.53 5.67
CA ASN A 243 31.01 -21.53 5.77
C ASN A 243 31.56 -20.18 6.23
N MET A 244 30.93 -19.09 5.79
CA MET A 244 31.21 -17.75 6.30
C MET A 244 29.91 -17.07 6.69
N LYS A 245 29.95 -16.36 7.81
CA LYS A 245 28.82 -15.60 8.32
C LYS A 245 29.26 -14.19 8.70
N VAL A 246 28.40 -13.22 8.45
CA VAL A 246 28.53 -11.87 9.01
C VAL A 246 27.70 -11.77 10.28
N GLU A 247 28.27 -11.18 11.33
CA GLU A 247 27.65 -10.96 12.63
C GLU A 247 27.68 -9.46 12.98
N GLY A 248 26.71 -8.97 13.77
CA GLY A 248 26.64 -7.59 14.22
C GLY A 248 25.75 -6.66 13.40
N VAL A 249 24.70 -7.20 12.74
CA VAL A 249 23.66 -6.45 12.03
C VAL A 249 22.33 -6.56 12.76
#